data_AF-A0A7C8EER1-F1
#
_entry.id   AF-A0A7C8EER1-F1
#
_cell.length_a   1.000
_cell.length_b   1.000
_cell.length_c   1.000
_cell.angle_alpha   90.00
_cell.angle_beta   90.00
_cell.angle_gamma   90.00
#
_symmetry.space_group_name_H-M   'P 1'
#
loop_
_entity.id
_entity.type
_entity.pdbx_description
1 polymer ?
#
loop_
_entity_poly.entity_id
_entity_poly.type
_entity_poly.pdbx_seq_one_letter_code
_entity_poly.pdbx_strand_id
1 'polypeptide(L)'
;MKTSKIIICSLGILLFLYFIAHGGELCFQRENSEKIIAYLIDQVAISHLTFTRNGTEYSSQEAADHIRNKYEHFKSWIESPEDFIHVCASKSLESGKPYLVSTAQGKVPVEKWLGEILIAHGEK
;
A
#
# COMPACT_ATOMS: atom_id res chain seq x y z
N MET A 1 30.98 -45.67 -18.90
CA MET A 1 29.79 -45.12 -18.18
C MET A 1 30.15 -44.72 -16.74
N LYS A 2 30.84 -43.60 -16.50
CA LYS A 2 31.04 -43.06 -15.13
C LYS A 2 31.30 -41.54 -15.17
N THR A 3 30.28 -40.77 -15.51
CA THR A 3 30.34 -39.28 -15.38
C THR A 3 29.02 -38.64 -14.91
N SER A 4 27.90 -39.36 -14.83
CA SER A 4 26.58 -38.74 -14.55
C SER A 4 26.25 -38.44 -13.08
N LYS A 5 27.08 -38.79 -12.08
CA LYS A 5 26.73 -38.58 -10.66
C LYS A 5 27.20 -37.23 -10.07
N ILE A 6 28.19 -36.57 -10.69
CA ILE A 6 28.77 -35.33 -10.15
C ILE A 6 27.96 -34.10 -10.58
N ILE A 7 27.33 -34.13 -11.76
CA ILE A 7 26.58 -33.00 -12.33
C ILE A 7 25.24 -32.75 -11.61
N ILE A 8 24.65 -33.79 -11.00
CA ILE A 8 23.36 -33.69 -10.29
C ILE A 8 23.54 -33.02 -8.91
N CYS A 9 24.69 -33.19 -8.25
CA CYS A 9 24.99 -32.53 -6.97
C CYS A 9 25.25 -31.02 -7.11
N SER A 10 25.92 -30.60 -8.19
CA SER A 10 26.26 -29.19 -8.41
C SER A 10 25.05 -28.32 -8.81
N LEU A 11 24.06 -28.88 -9.52
CA LEU A 11 22.83 -28.16 -9.88
C LEU A 11 21.90 -27.92 -8.67
N GLY A 12 21.83 -28.89 -7.74
CA GLY A 12 21.08 -28.77 -6.50
C GLY A 12 21.70 -27.77 -5.51
N ILE A 13 23.04 -27.68 -5.45
CA ILE A 13 23.75 -26.69 -4.63
C ILE A 13 23.55 -25.27 -5.19
N LEU A 14 23.58 -25.08 -6.51
CA LEU A 14 23.30 -23.78 -7.14
C LEU A 14 21.85 -23.30 -6.93
N LEU A 15 20.86 -24.21 -6.99
CA LEU A 15 19.46 -23.89 -6.67
C LEU A 15 19.23 -23.58 -5.18
N PHE A 16 19.95 -24.27 -4.28
CA PHE A 16 19.87 -24.03 -2.84
C PHE A 16 20.50 -22.69 -2.44
N LEU A 17 21.63 -22.32 -3.07
CA LEU A 17 22.25 -21.00 -2.90
C LEU A 17 21.39 -19.87 -3.48
N TYR A 18 20.69 -20.12 -4.58
CA TYR A 18 19.68 -19.19 -5.12
C TYR A 18 18.57 -18.94 -4.09
N PHE A 19 18.04 -19.98 -3.44
CA PHE A 19 16.96 -19.83 -2.45
C PHE A 19 17.41 -19.09 -1.17
N ILE A 20 18.66 -19.31 -0.71
CA ILE A 20 19.24 -18.56 0.41
C ILE A 20 19.40 -17.07 0.08
N ALA A 21 19.74 -16.73 -1.16
CA ALA A 21 19.96 -15.34 -1.57
C ALA A 21 18.67 -14.48 -1.65
N HIS A 22 17.50 -15.08 -1.88
CA HIS A 22 16.23 -14.33 -2.09
C HIS A 22 15.37 -14.18 -0.83
N GLY A 23 15.74 -14.79 0.30
CA GLY A 23 14.95 -14.72 1.53
C GLY A 23 14.88 -13.33 2.19
N GLY A 24 15.86 -12.46 1.92
CA GLY A 24 15.94 -11.11 2.52
C GLY A 24 15.07 -10.05 1.84
N GLU A 25 14.59 -10.30 0.62
CA GLU A 25 13.98 -9.28 -0.24
C GLU A 25 12.55 -8.93 0.19
N LEU A 26 11.81 -9.91 0.72
CA LEU A 26 10.41 -9.74 1.14
C LEU A 26 10.25 -8.84 2.37
N CYS A 27 11.15 -8.94 3.36
CA CYS A 27 11.09 -8.12 4.56
C CYS A 27 11.43 -6.65 4.26
N PHE A 28 12.40 -6.42 3.37
CA PHE A 28 12.77 -5.08 2.92
C PHE A 28 11.62 -4.41 2.14
N GLN A 29 10.98 -5.14 1.22
CA GLN A 29 9.82 -4.64 0.47
C GLN A 29 8.65 -4.33 1.41
N ARG A 30 8.37 -5.19 2.40
CA ARG A 30 7.33 -4.93 3.39
C ARG A 30 7.61 -3.67 4.22
N GLU A 31 8.84 -3.51 4.72
CA GLU A 31 9.22 -2.32 5.48
C GLU A 31 9.07 -1.04 4.64
N ASN A 32 9.45 -1.09 3.36
CA ASN A 32 9.28 0.02 2.44
C ASN A 32 7.80 0.36 2.21
N SER A 33 6.96 -0.66 1.95
CA SER A 33 5.51 -0.48 1.80
C SER A 33 4.88 0.15 3.04
N GLU A 34 5.24 -0.29 4.24
CA GLU A 34 4.71 0.28 5.50
C GLU A 34 5.09 1.76 5.67
N LYS A 35 6.32 2.15 5.29
CA LYS A 35 6.76 3.56 5.30
C LYS A 35 5.97 4.42 4.31
N ILE A 36 5.75 3.92 3.11
CA ILE A 36 4.97 4.63 2.08
C ILE A 36 3.52 4.79 2.54
N ILE A 37 2.92 3.75 3.12
CA ILE A 37 1.55 3.81 3.64
C ILE A 37 1.44 4.85 4.77
N ALA A 38 2.40 4.87 5.71
CA ALA A 38 2.45 5.89 6.75
C ALA A 38 2.53 7.30 6.17
N TYR A 39 3.38 7.51 5.16
CA TYR A 39 3.46 8.77 4.42
C TYR A 39 2.12 9.16 3.78
N LEU A 40 1.41 8.24 3.13
CA LEU A 40 0.11 8.51 2.52
C LEU A 40 -0.94 8.93 3.55
N ILE A 41 -0.97 8.27 4.72
CA ILE A 41 -1.86 8.65 5.83
C ILE A 41 -1.51 10.05 6.34
N ASP A 42 -0.23 10.39 6.45
CA ASP A 42 0.21 11.72 6.86
C ASP A 42 -0.19 12.79 5.83
N GLN A 43 -0.11 12.50 4.53
CA GLN A 43 -0.60 13.42 3.50
C GLN A 43 -2.10 13.71 3.66
N VAL A 44 -2.92 12.71 4.02
CA VAL A 44 -4.33 12.95 4.38
C VAL A 44 -4.39 13.92 5.55
N ALA A 45 -3.69 13.65 6.65
CA ALA A 45 -3.77 14.41 7.89
C ALA A 45 -3.40 15.90 7.70
N ILE A 46 -2.30 16.18 6.98
CA ILE A 46 -1.77 17.53 6.79
C ILE A 46 -2.40 18.28 5.61
N SER A 47 -3.26 17.64 4.82
CA SER A 47 -3.84 18.26 3.62
C SER A 47 -4.73 19.47 3.93
N HIS A 48 -5.29 19.54 5.14
CA HIS A 48 -6.34 20.51 5.53
C HIS A 48 -7.56 20.51 4.61
N LEU A 49 -7.76 19.46 3.81
CA LEU A 49 -8.89 19.30 2.91
C LEU A 49 -10.09 18.67 3.62
N THR A 50 -11.29 18.93 3.08
CA THR A 50 -12.52 18.29 3.55
C THR A 50 -12.73 16.97 2.83
N PHE A 51 -12.98 15.91 3.60
CA PHE A 51 -13.26 14.58 3.09
C PHE A 51 -14.75 14.27 3.24
N THR A 52 -15.36 13.61 2.27
CA THR A 52 -16.76 13.19 2.31
C THR A 52 -16.86 11.67 2.28
N ARG A 53 -17.53 11.10 3.27
CA ARG A 53 -17.88 9.67 3.35
C ARG A 53 -19.37 9.52 3.57
N ASN A 54 -20.04 8.77 2.70
CA ASN A 54 -21.48 8.53 2.75
C ASN A 54 -22.34 9.81 2.82
N GLY A 55 -21.85 10.91 2.25
CA GLY A 55 -22.53 12.22 2.26
C GLY A 55 -22.28 13.06 3.51
N THR A 56 -21.52 12.55 4.49
CA THR A 56 -21.07 13.32 5.66
C THR A 56 -19.67 13.84 5.43
N GLU A 57 -19.42 15.09 5.83
CA GLU A 57 -18.10 15.73 5.73
C GLU A 57 -17.29 15.53 7.01
N TYR A 58 -15.99 15.36 6.83
CA TYR A 58 -14.99 15.10 7.88
C TYR A 58 -13.77 15.96 7.61
N SER A 59 -13.11 16.39 8.69
CA SER A 59 -11.82 17.06 8.63
C SER A 59 -10.71 16.12 8.12
N SER A 60 -9.59 16.71 7.70
CA SER A 60 -8.42 15.95 7.26
C SER A 60 -7.89 15.01 8.35
N GLN A 61 -7.95 15.42 9.63
CA GLN A 61 -7.53 14.61 10.77
C GLN A 61 -8.48 13.43 11.01
N GLU A 62 -9.80 13.66 11.03
CA GLU A 62 -10.78 12.59 11.19
C GLU A 62 -10.72 11.57 10.03
N ALA A 63 -10.46 12.05 8.81
CA ALA A 63 -10.27 11.18 7.66
C ALA A 63 -9.00 10.32 7.79
N ALA A 64 -7.88 10.91 8.23
CA ALA A 64 -6.63 10.19 8.45
C ALA A 64 -6.79 9.13 9.55
N ASP A 65 -7.46 9.46 10.66
CA ASP A 65 -7.74 8.52 11.74
C ASP A 65 -8.62 7.37 11.27
N HIS A 66 -9.66 7.65 10.47
CA HIS A 66 -10.51 6.63 9.87
C HIS A 66 -9.71 5.68 8.97
N ILE A 67 -8.87 6.21 8.08
CA ILE A 67 -8.04 5.42 7.17
C ILE A 67 -7.00 4.60 7.96
N ARG A 68 -6.38 5.18 8.99
CA ARG A 68 -5.41 4.49 9.86
C ARG A 68 -6.05 3.33 10.60
N ASN A 69 -7.21 3.53 11.22
CA ASN A 69 -7.93 2.46 11.91
C ASN A 69 -8.30 1.31 10.96
N LYS A 70 -8.69 1.64 9.72
CA LYS A 70 -8.99 0.65 8.70
C LYS A 70 -7.72 -0.08 8.24
N TYR A 71 -6.60 0.62 8.09
CA TYR A 71 -5.31 -0.01 7.79
C TYR A 71 -4.89 -1.01 8.86
N GLU A 72 -4.96 -0.65 10.15
CA GLU A 72 -4.63 -1.57 11.24
C GLU A 72 -5.49 -2.84 11.22
N HIS A 73 -6.77 -2.72 10.83
CA HIS A 73 -7.66 -3.87 10.72
C HIS A 73 -7.32 -4.79 9.54
N PHE A 74 -6.94 -4.23 8.39
CA PHE A 74 -6.67 -4.97 7.15
C PHE A 74 -5.18 -5.18 6.86
N LYS A 75 -4.28 -4.82 7.79
CA LYS A 75 -2.82 -4.81 7.59
C LYS A 75 -2.28 -6.16 7.08
N SER A 76 -2.86 -7.26 7.53
CA SER A 76 -2.43 -8.61 7.12
C SER A 76 -2.75 -8.95 5.66
N TRP A 77 -3.68 -8.23 5.02
CA TRP A 77 -4.14 -8.46 3.65
C TRP A 77 -3.58 -7.42 2.65
N ILE A 78 -2.78 -6.49 3.14
CA ILE A 78 -2.22 -5.39 2.35
C ILE A 78 -0.77 -5.75 2.03
N GLU A 79 -0.48 -5.98 0.76
CA GLU A 79 0.86 -6.33 0.29
C GLU A 79 1.60 -5.12 -0.30
N SER A 80 0.85 -4.13 -0.80
CA SER A 80 1.38 -2.93 -1.47
C SER A 80 0.69 -1.63 -1.01
N PRO A 81 1.32 -0.46 -1.24
CA PRO A 81 0.66 0.84 -1.06
C PRO A 81 -0.60 1.01 -1.91
N GLU A 82 -0.63 0.44 -3.11
CA GLU A 82 -1.79 0.41 -4.00
C GLU A 82 -2.95 -0.38 -3.38
N ASP A 83 -2.67 -1.55 -2.80
CA ASP A 83 -3.67 -2.34 -2.06
C ASP A 83 -4.19 -1.55 -0.86
N PHE A 84 -3.33 -0.82 -0.16
CA PHE A 84 -3.76 0.06 0.93
C PHE A 84 -4.76 1.12 0.43
N ILE A 85 -4.46 1.81 -0.68
CA ILE A 85 -5.37 2.81 -1.24
C ILE A 85 -6.71 2.15 -1.61
N HIS A 86 -6.65 1.00 -2.28
CA HIS A 86 -7.85 0.31 -2.74
C HIS A 86 -8.70 -0.22 -1.58
N VAL A 87 -8.10 -0.88 -0.59
CA VAL A 87 -8.80 -1.53 0.52
C VAL A 87 -9.22 -0.50 1.56
N CYS A 88 -8.36 0.46 1.91
CA CYS A 88 -8.58 1.36 3.05
C CYS A 88 -9.19 2.70 2.64
N ALA A 89 -8.74 3.30 1.54
CA ALA A 89 -9.05 4.69 1.22
C ALA A 89 -10.07 4.91 0.08
N SER A 90 -10.46 3.87 -0.67
CA SER A 90 -11.32 4.03 -1.85
C SER A 90 -12.81 4.24 -1.53
N LYS A 91 -13.38 3.40 -0.66
CA LYS A 91 -14.83 3.34 -0.42
C LYS A 91 -15.21 2.74 0.94
N SER A 92 -16.46 2.98 1.34
CA SER A 92 -17.07 2.33 2.50
C SER A 92 -17.34 0.87 2.17
N LEU A 93 -16.95 -0.05 3.05
CA LEU A 93 -17.27 -1.47 2.88
C LEU A 93 -18.77 -1.72 3.13
N GLU A 94 -19.38 -0.90 3.97
CA GLU A 94 -20.78 -1.01 4.38
C GLU A 94 -21.75 -0.55 3.29
N SER A 95 -21.44 0.57 2.63
CA SER A 95 -22.33 1.20 1.64
C SER A 95 -21.86 1.05 0.20
N GLY A 96 -20.60 0.66 -0.03
CA GLY A 96 -19.96 0.62 -1.35
C GLY A 96 -19.66 2.00 -1.96
N LYS A 97 -20.04 3.11 -1.31
CA LYS A 97 -19.87 4.47 -1.88
C LYS A 97 -18.41 4.93 -1.79
N PRO A 98 -17.89 5.59 -2.84
CA PRO A 98 -16.53 6.11 -2.84
C PRO A 98 -16.36 7.25 -1.83
N TYR A 99 -15.18 7.33 -1.25
CA TYR A 99 -14.78 8.49 -0.45
C TYR A 99 -14.34 9.61 -1.41
N LEU A 100 -14.71 10.84 -1.08
CA LEU A 100 -14.36 12.01 -1.87
C LEU A 100 -13.49 12.97 -1.05
N VAL A 101 -12.63 13.72 -1.71
CA VAL A 101 -11.87 14.83 -1.14
C VAL A 101 -12.16 16.10 -1.93
N SER A 102 -12.40 17.20 -1.22
CA SER A 102 -12.64 18.52 -1.80
C SER A 102 -11.31 19.22 -2.03
N THR A 103 -10.85 19.30 -3.28
CA THR A 103 -9.63 20.00 -3.70
C THR A 103 -9.97 21.38 -4.29
N ALA A 104 -8.95 22.19 -4.61
CA ALA A 104 -9.15 23.47 -5.31
C ALA A 104 -9.79 23.29 -6.70
N GLN A 105 -9.64 22.10 -7.31
CA GLN A 105 -10.15 21.73 -8.61
C GLN A 105 -11.54 21.06 -8.54
N GLY A 106 -12.07 20.87 -7.33
CA GLY A 106 -13.38 20.24 -7.08
C GLY A 106 -13.27 18.94 -6.27
N LYS A 107 -14.41 18.23 -6.16
CA LYS A 107 -14.49 16.96 -5.45
C LYS A 107 -13.96 15.82 -6.33
N VAL A 108 -12.96 15.09 -5.85
CA VAL A 108 -12.36 13.93 -6.53
C VAL A 108 -12.38 12.69 -5.63
N PRO A 109 -12.36 11.47 -6.18
CA PRO A 109 -12.20 10.26 -5.37
C PRO A 109 -10.89 10.26 -4.59
N VAL A 110 -10.93 9.85 -3.32
CA VAL A 110 -9.74 9.75 -2.46
C VAL A 110 -8.72 8.77 -3.03
N GLU A 111 -9.19 7.65 -3.60
CA GLU A 111 -8.34 6.67 -4.30
C GLU A 111 -7.49 7.32 -5.40
N LYS A 112 -8.12 8.16 -6.24
CA LYS A 112 -7.42 8.87 -7.30
C LYS A 112 -6.40 9.86 -6.72
N TRP A 113 -6.82 10.65 -5.74
CA TRP A 113 -5.98 11.67 -5.12
C TRP A 113 -4.74 11.08 -4.43
N LEU A 114 -4.90 9.99 -3.67
CA LEU A 114 -3.76 9.28 -3.06
C LEU A 114 -2.90 8.57 -4.11
N GLY A 115 -3.49 8.07 -5.19
CA GLY A 115 -2.74 7.47 -6.29
C GLY A 115 -1.79 8.47 -6.96
N GLU A 116 -2.23 9.71 -7.18
CA GLU A 116 -1.38 10.78 -7.69
C GLU A 116 -0.21 11.10 -6.74
N ILE A 117 -0.47 11.12 -5.43
CA ILE A 117 0.55 11.33 -4.40
C ILE A 117 1.56 10.17 -4.36
N LEU A 118 1.09 8.93 -4.51
CA LEU A 118 1.92 7.74 -4.54
C LEU A 118 2.87 7.73 -5.75
N ILE A 119 2.34 8.04 -6.94
CA ILE A 119 3.14 8.18 -8.17
C ILE A 119 4.22 9.24 -7.97
N ALA A 120 3.86 10.42 -7.47
CA ALA A 120 4.80 11.52 -7.22
C ALA A 120 5.85 11.19 -6.13
N HIS A 121 5.59 10.23 -5.25
CA HIS A 121 6.57 9.74 -4.28
C HIS A 121 7.60 8.82 -4.94
N GLY A 122 7.18 7.93 -5.85
CA GLY A 122 8.05 6.97 -6.52
C GLY A 122 8.96 7.54 -7.61
N GLU A 123 8.71 8.77 -8.08
CA GLU A 123 9.58 9.48 -9.03
C GLU A 123 10.81 10.16 -8.37
N LYS A 124 10.92 10.11 -7.03
CA LYS A 124 12.02 10.73 -6.26
C LYS A 124 13.10 9.74 -5.89
#